data_AF-A0AAJ2USN5-F1
#
_entry.id   AF-A0AAJ2USN5-F1
#
_cell.length_a   1.000
_cell.length_b   1.000
_cell.length_c   1.000
_cell.angle_alpha   90.00
_cell.angle_beta   90.00
_cell.angle_gamma   90.00
#
_symmetry.space_group_name_H-M   'P 1'
#
loop_
_entity.id
_entity.type
_entity.pdbx_description
1 polymer ?
#
loop_
_entity_poly.entity_id
_entity_poly.type
_entity_poly.pdbx_seq_one_letter_code
_entity_poly.pdbx_strand_id
1 'polypeptide(L)'
;MLRFMPVGDSMTIGSAGEHTWRYRLWQHLRTTHDGPFKIVGPRETLYDKAVDAPTSYEYADTDPRFPRAHLAGWGEGWLHMAPLIADAIRGHKANVLLVSLGLIDLGFYTNAEQTAENARRFVEAAREANPHVRMVLLPVTPNVRAESDAPFAAQVARFNELLAKTAADLDEPRSPLLLA
;
A
#
# COMPACT_ATOMS: atom_id res chain seq x y z
N MET A 1 -4.85 11.65 -16.87
CA MET A 1 -3.68 11.76 -15.97
C MET A 1 -3.80 10.71 -14.88
N LEU A 2 -2.76 9.90 -14.70
CA LEU A 2 -2.71 8.89 -13.64
C LEU A 2 -2.37 9.56 -12.30
N ARG A 3 -3.03 9.11 -11.24
CA ARG A 3 -2.82 9.56 -9.86
C ARG A 3 -2.60 8.34 -9.00
N PHE A 4 -1.33 8.01 -8.82
CA PHE A 4 -0.87 6.87 -8.06
C PHE A 4 -0.89 7.20 -6.57
N MET A 5 -1.54 6.38 -5.76
CA MET A 5 -1.48 6.44 -4.31
C MET A 5 -0.78 5.18 -3.79
N PRO A 6 0.47 5.29 -3.31
CA PRO A 6 1.09 4.24 -2.53
C PRO A 6 0.32 4.04 -1.22
N VAL A 7 -0.11 2.81 -0.96
CA VAL A 7 -0.81 2.41 0.26
C VAL A 7 -0.01 1.31 0.93
N GLY A 8 0.29 1.42 2.22
CA GLY A 8 1.01 0.35 2.89
C GLY A 8 1.41 0.57 4.33
N ASP A 9 2.33 -0.26 4.79
CA ASP A 9 2.88 -0.25 6.15
C ASP A 9 4.28 0.42 6.19
N SER A 10 5.13 -0.02 7.13
CA SER A 10 6.53 0.41 7.26
C SER A 10 7.33 0.29 5.95
N MET A 11 7.05 -0.72 5.12
CA MET A 11 7.72 -0.92 3.83
C MET A 11 7.38 0.17 2.81
N THR A 12 6.21 0.81 2.95
CA THR A 12 5.76 1.89 2.06
C THR A 12 6.10 3.26 2.62
N ILE A 13 5.88 3.53 3.91
CA ILE A 13 6.29 4.80 4.51
C ILE A 13 7.83 4.95 4.47
N GLY A 14 8.59 3.92 4.82
CA GLY A 14 10.04 4.02 4.97
C GLY A 14 10.47 4.84 6.19
N SER A 15 11.78 4.98 6.36
CA SER A 15 12.41 5.69 7.49
C SER A 15 13.19 6.93 7.04
N ALA A 16 13.39 7.87 7.97
CA ALA A 16 14.29 9.00 7.76
C ALA A 16 15.66 8.53 7.25
N GLY A 17 16.18 9.23 6.24
CA GLY A 17 17.43 8.91 5.55
C GLY A 17 17.34 7.77 4.53
N GLU A 18 16.15 7.28 4.16
CA GLU A 18 15.98 6.25 3.14
C GLU A 18 15.49 6.82 1.79
N HIS A 19 15.76 6.09 0.71
CA HIS A 19 15.28 6.45 -0.64
C HIS A 19 13.82 6.00 -0.89
N THR A 20 13.32 4.97 -0.18
CA THR A 20 12.01 4.32 -0.41
C THR A 20 11.80 3.76 -1.83
N TRP A 21 10.99 2.72 -1.98
CA TRP A 21 10.63 2.22 -3.31
C TRP A 21 9.80 3.24 -4.11
N ARG A 22 9.07 4.13 -3.42
CA ARG A 22 8.23 5.17 -4.02
C ARG A 22 9.05 6.12 -4.90
N TYR A 23 10.26 6.47 -4.46
CA TYR A 23 11.20 7.26 -5.25
C TYR A 23 11.64 6.53 -6.51
N ARG A 24 12.02 5.25 -6.38
CA ARG A 24 12.45 4.43 -7.53
C ARG A 24 11.33 4.23 -8.55
N LEU A 25 10.11 4.01 -8.08
CA LEU A 25 8.93 3.98 -8.95
C LEU A 25 8.74 5.31 -9.67
N TRP A 26 8.81 6.44 -8.94
CA TRP A 26 8.68 7.76 -9.54
C TRP A 26 9.73 8.01 -10.63
N GLN A 27 10.99 7.66 -10.37
CA GLN A 27 12.07 7.75 -11.36
C GLN A 27 11.73 6.90 -12.60
N HIS A 28 11.29 5.66 -12.39
CA HIS A 28 10.92 4.76 -13.46
C HIS A 28 9.77 5.32 -14.31
N LEU A 29 8.68 5.77 -13.67
CA LEU A 29 7.52 6.36 -14.37
C LEU A 29 7.89 7.61 -15.16
N ARG A 30 8.80 8.45 -14.65
CA ARG A 30 9.33 9.61 -15.40
C ARG A 30 10.05 9.23 -16.68
N THR A 31 10.64 8.03 -16.73
CA THR A 31 11.40 7.57 -17.89
C THR A 31 10.60 6.68 -18.83
N THR A 32 9.56 6.00 -18.35
CA THR A 32 8.85 4.97 -19.12
C THR A 32 7.40 5.30 -19.45
N HIS A 33 6.80 6.31 -18.81
CA HIS A 33 5.42 6.71 -19.08
C HIS A 33 5.35 8.04 -19.84
N ASP A 34 4.86 7.99 -21.07
CA ASP A 34 4.75 9.17 -21.95
C ASP A 34 3.58 10.12 -21.60
N GLY A 35 2.80 9.81 -20.56
CA GLY A 35 1.63 10.56 -20.13
C GLY A 35 1.83 11.34 -18.83
N PRO A 36 0.96 12.32 -18.53
CA PRO A 36 0.99 13.00 -17.25
C PRO A 36 0.61 12.04 -16.12
N PHE A 37 1.37 12.08 -15.04
CA PHE A 37 1.08 11.35 -13.80
C PHE A 37 1.42 12.18 -12.55
N LYS A 38 0.86 11.78 -11.41
CA LYS A 38 1.19 12.34 -10.08
C LYS A 38 1.17 11.23 -9.03
N ILE A 39 2.06 11.33 -8.04
CA ILE A 39 1.94 10.58 -6.78
C ILE A 39 1.13 11.43 -5.80
N VAL A 40 0.09 10.85 -5.21
CA VAL A 40 -0.87 11.53 -4.35
C VAL A 40 -1.13 10.72 -3.07
N GLY A 41 -1.62 11.38 -2.04
CA GLY A 41 -1.95 10.76 -0.76
C GLY A 41 -2.03 11.80 0.36
N PRO A 42 -2.63 11.45 1.50
CA PRO A 42 -2.83 12.37 2.63
C PRO A 42 -1.60 12.59 3.50
N ARG A 43 -0.55 11.76 3.37
CA ARG A 43 0.65 11.81 4.21
C ARG A 43 1.90 12.03 3.36
N GLU A 44 2.93 12.64 3.92
CA GLU A 44 4.19 12.96 3.22
C GLU A 44 5.45 12.63 4.02
N THR A 45 5.31 12.33 5.30
CA THR A 45 6.43 12.12 6.22
C THR A 45 6.94 10.69 6.19
N LEU A 46 8.21 10.54 6.55
CA LEU A 46 8.88 9.31 6.85
C LEU A 46 8.79 8.99 8.34
N TYR A 47 8.98 7.72 8.70
CA TYR A 47 9.12 7.33 10.08
C TYR A 47 10.49 7.74 10.62
N ASP A 48 10.49 8.52 11.70
CA ASP A 48 11.69 8.92 12.42
C ASP A 48 11.90 7.99 13.61
N LYS A 49 12.93 7.14 13.51
CA LYS A 49 13.28 6.18 14.56
C LYS A 49 13.86 6.87 15.80
N ALA A 50 14.36 8.10 15.70
CA ALA A 50 14.92 8.82 16.83
C ALA A 50 13.84 9.37 17.78
N VAL A 51 12.66 9.68 17.25
CA VAL A 51 11.50 10.18 18.01
C VAL A 51 10.29 9.26 17.97
N ASP A 52 10.44 8.06 17.40
CA ASP A 52 9.43 7.00 17.31
C ASP A 52 8.11 7.44 16.65
N ALA A 53 8.18 8.34 15.65
CA ALA A 53 7.01 8.99 15.07
C ALA A 53 7.16 9.30 13.57
N PRO A 54 6.05 9.35 12.80
CA PRO A 54 6.07 9.70 11.38
C PRO A 54 6.18 11.22 11.16
N THR A 55 7.30 11.81 11.55
CA THR A 55 7.49 13.28 11.57
C THR A 55 8.58 13.77 10.61
N SER A 56 9.41 12.89 10.06
CA SER A 56 10.58 13.31 9.29
C SER A 56 10.24 13.61 7.83
N TYR A 57 10.92 14.60 7.26
CA TYR A 57 10.92 14.88 5.82
C TYR A 57 12.29 14.58 5.17
N GLU A 58 13.19 13.94 5.92
CA GLU A 58 14.56 13.66 5.52
C GLU A 58 14.61 12.42 4.61
N TYR A 59 14.30 12.60 3.34
CA TYR A 59 14.59 11.58 2.33
C TYR A 59 16.10 11.58 2.01
N ALA A 60 16.67 10.41 1.74
CA ALA A 60 18.03 10.37 1.17
C ALA A 60 18.09 10.95 -0.26
N ASP A 61 16.94 11.08 -0.92
CA ASP A 61 16.82 11.66 -2.25
C ASP A 61 17.00 13.17 -2.25
N THR A 62 17.84 13.65 -3.17
CA THR A 62 18.13 15.08 -3.34
C THR A 62 17.28 15.75 -4.41
N ASP A 63 16.47 15.01 -5.20
CA ASP A 63 15.63 15.61 -6.25
C ASP A 63 14.40 16.30 -5.60
N PRO A 64 14.35 17.65 -5.57
CA PRO A 64 13.28 18.38 -4.89
C PRO A 64 11.92 18.21 -5.57
N ARG A 65 11.88 17.60 -6.77
CA ARG A 65 10.65 17.36 -7.51
C ARG A 65 9.97 16.05 -7.11
N PHE A 66 10.60 15.20 -6.29
CA PHE A 66 10.01 13.95 -5.88
C PHE A 66 8.72 14.20 -5.07
N PRO A 67 7.54 13.76 -5.55
CA PRO A 67 6.31 13.85 -4.79
C PRO A 67 6.30 12.81 -3.68
N ARG A 68 6.35 13.28 -2.43
CA ARG A 68 6.49 12.44 -1.23
C ARG A 68 5.19 11.81 -0.74
N ALA A 69 4.06 12.11 -1.38
CA ALA A 69 2.74 11.76 -0.90
C ALA A 69 2.48 10.23 -0.87
N HIS A 70 1.71 9.76 0.12
CA HIS A 70 1.28 8.36 0.29
C HIS A 70 0.11 8.24 1.28
N LEU A 71 -0.44 7.03 1.42
CA LEU A 71 -1.31 6.58 2.51
C LEU A 71 -0.64 5.38 3.18
N ALA A 72 0.35 5.61 4.02
CA ALA A 72 1.05 4.52 4.70
C ALA A 72 1.52 4.95 6.09
N GLY A 73 1.72 3.98 6.97
CA GLY A 73 2.22 4.22 8.31
C GLY A 73 2.78 2.96 8.94
N TRP A 74 3.70 3.18 9.87
CA TRP A 74 4.39 2.10 10.55
C TRP A 74 3.43 1.36 11.47
N GLY A 75 3.42 0.03 11.40
CA GLY A 75 2.52 -0.78 12.24
C GLY A 75 1.05 -0.72 11.82
N GLU A 76 0.75 -0.18 10.63
CA GLU A 76 -0.60 -0.23 10.08
C GLU A 76 -0.79 -1.40 9.10
N GLY A 77 -2.04 -1.76 8.86
CA GLY A 77 -2.43 -2.94 8.08
C GLY A 77 -3.72 -2.71 7.30
N TRP A 78 -4.26 -3.74 6.66
CA TRP A 78 -5.58 -3.72 6.02
C TRP A 78 -6.67 -3.24 6.97
N LEU A 79 -6.67 -3.73 8.21
CA LEU A 79 -7.62 -3.32 9.24
C LEU A 79 -7.64 -1.79 9.45
N HIS A 80 -6.47 -1.16 9.36
CA HIS A 80 -6.29 0.28 9.56
C HIS A 80 -6.58 1.09 8.29
N MET A 81 -6.26 0.55 7.12
CA MET A 81 -6.40 1.25 5.84
C MET A 81 -7.81 1.19 5.25
N ALA A 82 -8.54 0.09 5.46
CA ALA A 82 -9.91 -0.09 4.96
C ALA A 82 -10.86 1.07 5.34
N PRO A 83 -10.91 1.57 6.60
CA PRO A 83 -11.77 2.70 6.94
C PRO A 83 -11.30 4.06 6.38
N LEU A 84 -10.06 4.18 5.92
CA LEU A 84 -9.47 5.46 5.48
C LEU A 84 -9.50 5.67 3.96
N ILE A 85 -9.58 4.58 3.18
CA ILE A 85 -9.30 4.63 1.75
C ILE A 85 -10.30 5.47 0.95
N ALA A 86 -11.58 5.44 1.32
CA ALA A 86 -12.61 6.17 0.58
C ALA A 86 -12.37 7.69 0.61
N ASP A 87 -12.08 8.23 1.78
CA ASP A 87 -11.79 9.66 1.96
C ASP A 87 -10.44 10.05 1.35
N ALA A 88 -9.42 9.18 1.46
CA ALA A 88 -8.14 9.41 0.80
C ALA A 88 -8.29 9.49 -0.72
N ILE A 89 -9.08 8.61 -1.34
CA ILE A 89 -9.39 8.66 -2.77
C ILE A 89 -10.12 9.96 -3.13
N ARG A 90 -11.19 10.31 -2.40
CA ARG A 90 -11.99 11.52 -2.69
C ARG A 90 -11.15 12.80 -2.57
N GLY A 91 -10.40 12.93 -1.48
CA GLY A 91 -9.57 14.11 -1.19
C GLY A 91 -8.41 14.29 -2.17
N HIS A 92 -7.78 13.19 -2.58
CA HIS A 92 -6.57 13.24 -3.42
C HIS A 92 -6.79 12.86 -4.88
N LYS A 93 -8.03 12.50 -5.23
CA LYS A 93 -8.46 12.07 -6.57
C LYS A 93 -7.65 10.90 -7.11
N ALA A 94 -7.25 9.98 -6.23
CA ALA A 94 -6.47 8.81 -6.63
C ALA A 94 -7.28 7.91 -7.59
N ASN A 95 -6.60 7.37 -8.59
CA ASN A 95 -7.21 6.46 -9.57
C ASN A 95 -6.37 5.20 -9.84
N VAL A 96 -5.16 5.13 -9.29
CA VAL A 96 -4.37 3.90 -9.20
C VAL A 96 -3.86 3.74 -7.78
N LEU A 97 -4.20 2.65 -7.10
CA LEU A 97 -3.67 2.30 -5.79
C LEU A 97 -2.56 1.26 -5.94
N LEU A 98 -1.47 1.43 -5.21
CA LEU A 98 -0.37 0.47 -5.13
C LEU A 98 -0.31 -0.01 -3.67
N VAL A 99 -0.85 -1.19 -3.40
CA VAL A 99 -1.16 -1.65 -2.04
C VAL A 99 -0.19 -2.74 -1.61
N SER A 100 0.55 -2.48 -0.53
CA SER A 100 1.45 -3.45 0.12
C SER A 100 1.13 -3.49 1.61
N LEU A 101 0.32 -4.47 2.01
CA LEU A 101 -0.26 -4.63 3.34
C LEU A 101 -0.44 -6.12 3.67
N GLY A 102 -0.60 -6.45 4.95
CA GLY A 102 -0.90 -7.80 5.44
C GLY A 102 0.16 -8.37 6.37
N LEU A 103 1.42 -7.97 6.22
CA LEU A 103 2.50 -8.43 7.11
C LEU A 103 2.19 -8.09 8.57
N ILE A 104 1.81 -6.83 8.79
CA ILE A 104 1.49 -6.30 10.10
C ILE A 104 0.17 -6.87 10.64
N ASP A 105 -0.86 -7.00 9.81
CA ASP A 105 -2.14 -7.61 10.18
C ASP A 105 -1.93 -9.01 10.78
N LEU A 106 -1.25 -9.88 10.04
CA LEU A 106 -0.97 -11.26 10.44
C LEU A 106 -0.01 -11.35 11.63
N GLY A 107 0.84 -10.34 11.78
CA GLY A 107 1.85 -10.31 12.82
C GLY A 107 1.30 -9.95 14.20
N PHE A 108 0.20 -9.18 14.24
CA PHE A 108 -0.22 -8.46 15.45
C PHE A 108 -1.73 -8.33 15.66
N TYR A 109 -2.57 -8.39 14.62
CA TYR A 109 -3.96 -7.92 14.71
C TYR A 109 -5.01 -8.96 14.32
N THR A 110 -4.74 -9.76 13.30
CA THR A 110 -5.76 -10.62 12.67
C THR A 110 -5.15 -11.93 12.16
N ASN A 111 -6.00 -12.93 11.98
CA ASN A 111 -5.65 -14.13 11.22
C ASN A 111 -5.85 -13.91 9.71
N ALA A 112 -5.47 -14.89 8.89
CA ALA A 112 -5.55 -14.82 7.43
C ALA A 112 -6.96 -14.52 6.89
N GLU A 113 -7.99 -15.18 7.43
CA GLU A 113 -9.38 -14.97 7.03
C GLU A 113 -9.87 -13.56 7.34
N GLN A 114 -9.56 -13.05 8.53
CA GLN A 114 -9.89 -11.67 8.93
C GLN A 114 -9.14 -10.63 8.09
N THR A 115 -7.86 -10.87 7.78
CA THR A 115 -7.08 -9.98 6.91
C THR A 115 -7.65 -9.96 5.49
N ALA A 116 -8.08 -11.10 4.96
CA ALA A 116 -8.73 -11.17 3.65
C ALA A 116 -10.08 -10.43 3.61
N GLU A 117 -10.87 -10.55 4.69
CA GLU A 117 -12.12 -9.77 4.84
C GLU A 117 -11.84 -8.26 4.87
N ASN A 118 -10.78 -7.81 5.57
CA ASN A 118 -10.40 -6.40 5.55
C ASN A 118 -9.91 -5.94 4.17
N ALA A 119 -9.24 -6.80 3.41
CA ALA A 119 -8.85 -6.50 2.02
C ALA A 119 -10.08 -6.34 1.11
N ARG A 120 -11.11 -7.17 1.27
CA ARG A 120 -12.39 -7.02 0.57
C ARG A 120 -13.08 -5.69 0.90
N ARG A 121 -13.18 -5.36 2.20
CA ARG A 121 -13.75 -4.07 2.66
C ARG A 121 -12.99 -2.87 2.10
N PHE A 122 -11.66 -2.95 2.05
CA PHE A 122 -10.84 -1.91 1.43
C PHE A 122 -11.19 -1.72 -0.06
N VAL A 123 -11.29 -2.81 -0.82
CA VAL A 123 -11.64 -2.76 -2.26
C VAL A 123 -13.04 -2.17 -2.47
N GLU A 124 -14.02 -2.59 -1.67
CA GLU A 124 -15.39 -2.08 -1.71
C GLU A 124 -15.45 -0.58 -1.41
N ALA A 125 -14.82 -0.14 -0.31
CA ALA A 125 -14.74 1.27 0.06
C ALA A 125 -14.00 2.11 -1.00
N ALA A 126 -12.94 1.56 -1.61
CA ALA A 126 -12.22 2.23 -2.68
C ALA A 126 -13.12 2.47 -3.91
N ARG A 127 -13.92 1.46 -4.29
CA ARG A 127 -14.86 1.53 -5.41
C ARG A 127 -16.06 2.42 -5.13
N GLU A 128 -16.52 2.48 -3.88
CA GLU A 128 -17.55 3.42 -3.46
C GLU A 128 -17.10 4.88 -3.65
N ALA A 129 -15.81 5.17 -3.36
CA ALA A 129 -15.23 6.48 -3.57
C ALA A 129 -14.94 6.79 -5.04
N ASN A 130 -14.51 5.79 -5.82
CA ASN A 130 -14.23 5.92 -7.25
C ASN A 130 -14.51 4.58 -7.97
N PRO A 131 -15.64 4.45 -8.69
CA PRO A 131 -16.00 3.24 -9.42
C PRO A 131 -15.05 2.84 -10.56
N HIS A 132 -14.03 3.66 -10.83
CA HIS A 132 -13.01 3.44 -11.86
C HIS A 132 -11.58 3.35 -11.29
N VAL A 133 -11.43 3.24 -9.97
CA VAL A 133 -10.12 3.06 -9.34
C VAL A 133 -9.50 1.74 -9.78
N ARG A 134 -8.20 1.75 -10.08
CA ARG A 134 -7.43 0.55 -10.42
C ARG A 134 -6.54 0.22 -9.24
N MET A 135 -6.33 -1.06 -8.93
CA MET A 135 -5.54 -1.43 -7.76
C MET A 135 -4.54 -2.52 -8.13
N VAL A 136 -3.30 -2.32 -7.70
CA VAL A 136 -2.26 -3.34 -7.70
C VAL A 136 -2.08 -3.81 -6.27
N LEU A 137 -2.30 -5.10 -6.03
CA LEU A 137 -2.22 -5.74 -4.72
C LEU A 137 -0.96 -6.59 -4.68
N LEU A 138 -0.03 -6.25 -3.79
CA LEU A 138 1.17 -7.05 -3.55
C LEU A 138 0.86 -8.10 -2.46
N PRO A 139 1.06 -9.40 -2.73
CA PRO A 139 1.05 -10.41 -1.68
C PRO A 139 2.07 -10.09 -0.59
N VAL A 140 1.88 -10.63 0.62
CA VAL A 140 2.90 -10.52 1.67
C VAL A 140 4.19 -11.16 1.17
N THR A 141 5.25 -10.35 1.08
CA THR A 141 6.53 -10.77 0.54
C THR A 141 7.25 -11.73 1.49
N PRO A 142 8.21 -12.53 0.97
CA PRO A 142 9.11 -13.31 1.81
C PRO A 142 9.73 -12.43 2.91
N ASN A 143 9.77 -12.96 4.13
CA ASN A 143 10.24 -12.22 5.29
C ASN A 143 10.85 -13.18 6.33
N VAL A 144 11.81 -12.67 7.10
CA VAL A 144 12.61 -13.45 8.05
C VAL A 144 11.79 -14.09 9.18
N ARG A 145 10.61 -13.51 9.52
CA ARG A 145 9.73 -14.10 10.53
C ARG A 145 9.11 -15.39 9.99
N ALA A 146 8.61 -15.39 8.75
CA ALA A 146 8.05 -16.59 8.12
C ALA A 146 9.10 -17.71 7.90
N GLU A 147 10.40 -17.38 7.84
CA GLU A 147 11.46 -18.39 7.78
C GLU A 147 11.67 -19.15 9.09
N SER A 148 11.34 -18.53 10.23
CA SER A 148 11.64 -19.06 11.57
C SER A 148 10.41 -19.40 12.42
N ASP A 149 9.24 -18.84 12.09
CA ASP A 149 7.96 -19.02 12.78
C ASP A 149 6.97 -19.72 11.85
N ALA A 150 6.92 -21.07 11.93
CA ALA A 150 6.09 -21.89 11.05
C ALA A 150 4.57 -21.60 11.15
N PRO A 151 3.98 -21.39 12.35
CA PRO A 151 2.60 -20.93 12.46
C PRO A 151 2.34 -19.61 11.73
N PHE A 152 3.23 -18.62 11.87
CA PHE A 152 3.10 -17.36 11.13
C PHE A 152 3.25 -17.56 9.62
N ALA A 153 4.20 -18.39 9.18
CA ALA A 153 4.38 -18.73 7.77
C ALA A 153 3.11 -19.35 7.15
N ALA A 154 2.42 -20.22 7.90
CA ALA A 154 1.14 -20.80 7.47
C ALA A 154 0.05 -19.73 7.33
N GLN A 155 -0.02 -18.75 8.23
CA GLN A 155 -0.94 -17.62 8.11
C GLN A 155 -0.63 -16.74 6.90
N VAL A 156 0.64 -16.46 6.61
CA VAL A 156 1.07 -15.72 5.42
C VAL A 156 0.69 -16.46 4.14
N ALA A 157 1.01 -17.75 4.04
CA ALA A 157 0.66 -18.57 2.87
C ALA A 157 -0.86 -18.58 2.66
N ARG A 158 -1.62 -18.82 3.73
CA ARG A 158 -3.08 -18.84 3.70
C ARG A 158 -3.65 -17.49 3.26
N PHE A 159 -3.14 -16.38 3.80
CA PHE A 159 -3.60 -15.05 3.41
C PHE A 159 -3.30 -14.75 1.95
N ASN A 160 -2.11 -15.07 1.45
CA ASN A 160 -1.76 -14.83 0.05
C ASN A 160 -2.65 -15.62 -0.92
N GLU A 161 -3.04 -16.86 -0.57
CA GLU A 161 -4.05 -17.61 -1.32
C GLU A 161 -5.43 -16.92 -1.31
N LEU A 162 -5.87 -16.43 -0.15
CA LEU A 162 -7.15 -15.75 0.00
C LEU A 162 -7.16 -14.37 -0.70
N LEU A 163 -6.03 -13.66 -0.71
CA LEU A 163 -5.87 -12.41 -1.43
C LEU A 163 -5.97 -12.65 -2.93
N ALA A 164 -5.35 -13.73 -3.45
CA ALA A 164 -5.47 -14.10 -4.85
C ALA A 164 -6.93 -14.43 -5.24
N LYS A 165 -7.65 -15.18 -4.40
CA LYS A 165 -9.09 -15.43 -4.59
C LYS A 165 -9.89 -14.14 -4.56
N THR A 166 -9.63 -13.27 -3.59
CA THR A 166 -10.31 -11.97 -3.46
C THR A 166 -10.09 -11.11 -4.70
N ALA A 167 -8.86 -11.05 -5.21
CA ALA A 167 -8.54 -10.33 -6.44
C ALA A 167 -9.32 -10.91 -7.63
N ALA A 168 -9.36 -12.24 -7.80
CA ALA A 168 -10.09 -12.89 -8.89
C ALA A 168 -11.61 -12.71 -8.78
N ASP A 169 -12.18 -12.86 -7.58
CA ASP A 169 -13.63 -12.75 -7.33
C ASP A 169 -14.14 -11.32 -7.54
N LEU A 170 -13.31 -10.33 -7.23
CA LEU A 170 -13.68 -8.92 -7.31
C LEU A 170 -13.22 -8.24 -8.60
N ASP A 171 -12.38 -8.88 -9.42
CA ASP A 171 -11.89 -8.26 -10.66
C ASP A 171 -13.04 -7.93 -11.62
N GLU A 172 -13.05 -6.71 -12.14
CA GLU A 172 -14.04 -6.29 -13.12
C GLU A 172 -13.48 -5.18 -14.03
N PRO A 173 -13.88 -5.13 -15.32
CA PRO A 173 -13.20 -4.28 -16.32
C PRO A 173 -13.16 -2.78 -16.02
N ARG A 174 -14.12 -2.23 -15.26
CA ARG A 174 -14.15 -0.79 -14.95
C ARG A 174 -13.20 -0.42 -13.82
N SER A 175 -12.86 -1.37 -12.94
CA SER A 175 -12.03 -1.20 -11.75
C SER A 175 -11.11 -2.43 -11.57
N PRO A 176 -10.15 -2.66 -12.48
CA PRO A 176 -9.35 -3.88 -12.47
C PRO A 176 -8.47 -4.03 -11.21
N LEU A 177 -8.34 -5.28 -10.77
CA LEU A 177 -7.44 -5.72 -9.70
C LEU A 177 -6.29 -6.53 -10.30
N LEU A 178 -5.07 -6.04 -10.12
CA LEU A 178 -3.87 -6.79 -10.46
C LEU A 178 -3.22 -7.35 -9.20
N LEU A 179 -3.11 -8.67 -9.10
CA LEU A 179 -2.19 -9.31 -8.15
C LEU A 179 -0.79 -9.35 -8.78
N ALA A 180 0.21 -8.73 -8.13
CA ALA A 180 1.56 -8.57 -8.68
C ALA A 180 2.54 -9.66 -8.22
#